data_AF-A0AAE6YCL1-F1
#
_entry.id   AF-A0AAE6YCL1-F1
#
_cell.length_a   1.000
_cell.length_b   1.000
_cell.length_c   1.000
_cell.angle_alpha   90.00
_cell.angle_beta   90.00
_cell.angle_gamma   90.00
#
_symmetry.space_group_name_H-M   'P 1'
#
loop_
_entity.id
_entity.type
_entity.pdbx_description
1 polymer ?
#
loop_
_entity_poly.entity_id
_entity_poly.type
_entity_poly.pdbx_seq_one_letter_code
_entity_poly.pdbx_strand_id
1 'polypeptide(L)'
;MPRIDMTRRTALYRLFDTEGRLLYVGITFNPDNRWAEHATSKSWWPDVTEKRIEWHESRTDAAAAEVAVIAAELPLYNKQDSPQPFEGVTTKEGTKPSRIVRIDDDTWEDYGKLCAEKGLARAADVRMYIKSEIRAYQQRQRSES
;
A
#
# COMPACT_ATOMS: atom_id res chain seq x y z
N MET A 1 13.48 -11.81 11.73
CA MET A 1 12.43 -10.78 11.88
C MET A 1 12.45 -10.26 13.31
N PRO A 2 12.46 -8.94 13.55
CA PRO A 2 12.38 -8.42 14.92
C PRO A 2 11.02 -8.79 15.51
N ARG A 3 11.02 -9.38 16.71
CA ARG A 3 9.78 -9.63 17.46
C ARG A 3 9.21 -8.27 17.86
N ILE A 4 7.95 -8.01 17.53
CA ILE A 4 7.26 -6.82 18.00
C ILE A 4 7.14 -6.93 19.52
N ASP A 5 7.71 -5.97 20.22
CA ASP A 5 7.58 -5.86 21.67
C ASP A 5 6.19 -5.30 22.00
N MET A 6 5.35 -6.13 22.61
CA MET A 6 3.96 -5.80 22.93
C MET A 6 3.84 -4.94 24.18
N THR A 7 4.85 -4.94 25.06
CA THR A 7 4.85 -4.17 26.31
C THR A 7 5.51 -2.81 26.15
N ARG A 8 6.01 -2.50 24.94
CA ARG A 8 6.64 -1.21 24.65
C ARG A 8 5.60 -0.09 24.56
N ARG A 9 5.92 1.02 25.23
CA ARG A 9 5.19 2.28 25.12
C ARG A 9 5.01 2.68 23.66
N THR A 10 3.75 2.88 23.27
CA THR A 10 3.38 3.13 21.86
C THR A 10 2.52 4.39 21.79
N ALA A 11 2.89 5.29 20.89
CA ALA A 11 2.13 6.50 20.60
C ALA A 11 1.00 6.20 19.61
N LEU A 12 -0.21 6.59 19.97
CA LEU A 12 -1.32 6.81 19.06
C LEU A 12 -1.21 8.24 18.52
N TYR A 13 -1.16 8.40 17.20
CA TYR A 13 -1.14 9.72 16.58
C TYR A 13 -2.32 9.89 15.64
N ARG A 14 -2.90 11.10 15.68
CA ARG A 14 -4.01 11.55 14.84
C ARG A 14 -3.54 12.72 13.99
N LEU A 15 -3.82 12.67 12.69
CA LEU A 15 -3.45 13.68 11.71
C LEU A 15 -4.73 14.35 11.20
N PHE A 16 -4.78 15.68 11.23
CA PHE A 16 -5.94 16.47 10.83
C PHE A 16 -5.59 17.45 9.72
N ASP A 17 -6.59 17.82 8.93
CA ASP A 17 -6.50 18.89 7.94
C ASP A 17 -6.82 20.28 8.52
N THR A 18 -6.80 21.29 7.64
CA THR A 18 -7.12 22.69 7.99
C THR A 18 -8.53 22.89 8.48
N GLU A 19 -9.45 21.99 8.12
CA GLU A 19 -10.87 22.01 8.49
C GLU A 19 -11.13 21.21 9.79
N GLY A 20 -10.08 20.63 10.39
CA GLY A 20 -10.17 19.81 11.59
C GLY A 20 -10.70 18.40 11.33
N ARG A 21 -10.75 17.95 10.07
CA ARG A 21 -11.16 16.58 9.73
C ARG A 21 -10.04 15.61 10.01
N LEU A 22 -10.38 14.44 10.56
CA LEU A 22 -9.43 13.38 10.82
C LEU A 22 -9.01 12.70 9.51
N LEU A 23 -7.76 12.93 9.10
CA LEU A 23 -7.20 12.36 7.88
C LEU A 23 -6.70 10.93 8.11
N TYR A 24 -5.98 10.71 9.21
CA TYR A 24 -5.35 9.42 9.48
C TYR A 24 -5.10 9.23 10.98
N VAL A 25 -5.28 8.01 11.46
CA VAL A 25 -4.86 7.58 12.79
C VAL A 25 -3.94 6.38 12.68
N GLY A 26 -2.88 6.37 13.47
CA GLY A 26 -1.89 5.30 13.47
C GLY A 26 -1.23 5.11 14.83
N ILE A 27 -0.66 3.92 15.07
CA ILE A 27 0.19 3.67 16.24
C ILE A 27 1.66 3.44 15.88
N THR A 28 2.59 3.96 16.67
CA THR A 28 4.04 3.77 16.49
C THR A 28 4.82 4.01 17.78
N PHE A 29 5.98 3.38 17.93
CA PHE A 29 6.92 3.71 19.02
C PHE A 29 7.84 4.88 18.67
N ASN A 30 7.90 5.27 17.39
CA ASN A 30 8.71 6.39 16.89
C ASN A 30 7.89 7.22 15.89
N PRO A 31 7.19 8.27 16.37
CA PRO A 31 6.35 9.14 15.54
C PRO A 31 7.15 9.88 14.46
N ASP A 32 8.33 10.39 14.79
CA ASP A 32 9.12 11.22 13.87
C ASP A 32 9.56 10.44 12.63
N ASN A 33 10.08 9.23 12.81
CA ASN A 33 10.44 8.37 11.69
C ASN A 33 9.20 8.02 10.84
N ARG A 34 8.07 7.78 11.49
CA ARG A 34 6.82 7.44 10.79
C ARG A 34 6.27 8.62 9.99
N TRP A 35 6.43 9.84 10.48
CA TRP A 35 6.05 11.06 9.77
C TRP A 35 6.94 11.32 8.55
N ALA A 36 8.24 11.08 8.65
CA ALA A 36 9.14 11.17 7.50
C ALA A 36 8.77 10.16 6.40
N GLU A 37 8.38 8.93 6.78
CA GLU A 37 7.84 7.95 5.85
C GLU A 37 6.53 8.40 5.20
N HIS A 38 5.61 8.99 5.97
CA HIS A 38 4.35 9.49 5.41
C HIS A 38 4.57 10.67 4.46
N ALA A 39 5.47 11.59 4.82
CA ALA A 39 5.81 12.76 4.00
C ALA A 39 6.33 12.40 2.61
N THR A 40 7.02 11.27 2.48
CA THR A 40 7.59 10.82 1.21
C THR A 40 6.65 9.92 0.41
N SER A 41 5.67 9.28 1.06
CA SER A 41 4.87 8.20 0.45
C SER A 41 3.38 8.49 0.29
N LYS A 42 2.83 9.47 1.02
CA LYS A 42 1.40 9.77 1.04
C LYS A 42 1.10 11.08 0.31
N SER A 43 0.27 10.99 -0.73
CA SER A 43 -0.15 12.14 -1.52
C SER A 43 -0.94 13.17 -0.72
N TRP A 44 -1.61 12.75 0.36
CA TRP A 44 -2.39 13.59 1.27
C TRP A 44 -1.58 14.20 2.41
N TRP A 45 -0.29 13.87 2.54
CA TRP A 45 0.56 14.45 3.59
C TRP A 45 0.61 15.99 3.59
N PRO A 46 0.64 16.68 2.43
CA PRO A 46 0.59 18.14 2.40
C PRO A 46 -0.65 18.75 3.06
N ASP A 47 -1.75 17.99 3.18
CA ASP A 47 -2.99 18.46 3.77
C ASP A 47 -2.97 18.40 5.31
N VAL A 48 -1.96 17.76 5.91
CA VAL A 48 -1.83 17.62 7.37
C VAL A 48 -1.38 18.94 8.00
N THR A 49 -2.26 19.58 8.77
CA THR A 49 -1.95 20.83 9.47
C THR A 49 -1.87 20.69 10.98
N GLU A 50 -2.52 19.68 11.55
CA GLU A 50 -2.45 19.40 12.98
C GLU A 50 -2.11 17.93 13.24
N LYS A 51 -1.28 17.70 14.27
CA LYS A 51 -0.87 16.38 14.72
C LYS A 51 -1.12 16.29 16.22
N ARG A 52 -1.94 15.33 16.64
CA ARG A 52 -2.15 15.02 18.07
C ARG A 52 -1.49 13.70 18.39
N ILE A 53 -0.78 13.63 19.50
CA ILE A 53 -0.11 12.41 19.96
C ILE A 53 -0.58 12.10 21.37
N GLU A 54 -0.96 10.84 21.58
CA GLU A 54 -1.29 10.26 22.87
C GLU A 54 -0.40 9.03 23.08
N TRP A 55 0.21 8.90 24.26
CA TRP A 55 1.12 7.80 24.55
C TRP A 55 0.45 6.77 25.46
N HIS A 56 0.38 5.53 25.00
CA HIS A 56 -0.11 4.40 25.80
C HIS A 56 1.05 3.57 26.32
N GLU A 57 0.85 2.93 27.48
CA GLU A 57 1.87 2.13 28.16
C GLU A 57 2.28 0.89 27.37
N SER A 58 1.36 0.32 26.60
CA SER A 58 1.60 -0.86 25.77
C SER A 58 1.12 -0.66 24.33
N ARG A 59 1.62 -1.52 23.44
CA ARG A 59 1.14 -1.57 22.05
C ARG A 59 -0.30 -2.07 21.96
N THR A 60 -0.71 -2.97 22.85
CA THR A 60 -2.07 -3.51 22.89
C THR A 60 -3.08 -2.42 23.23
N ASP A 61 -2.77 -1.57 24.20
CA ASP A 61 -3.65 -0.46 24.59
C ASP A 61 -3.74 0.58 23.47
N ALA A 62 -2.60 0.90 22.84
CA ALA A 62 -2.57 1.80 21.68
C ALA A 62 -3.42 1.25 20.52
N ALA A 63 -3.33 -0.05 20.24
CA ALA A 63 -4.10 -0.69 19.17
C ALA A 63 -5.61 -0.71 19.47
N ALA A 64 -6.00 -0.97 20.72
CA ALA A 64 -7.41 -0.88 21.12
C ALA A 64 -7.95 0.55 20.98
N ALA A 65 -7.16 1.56 21.39
CA ALA A 65 -7.50 2.96 21.22
C ALA A 65 -7.55 3.39 19.75
N GLU A 66 -6.65 2.88 18.90
CA GLU A 66 -6.65 3.10 17.46
C GLU A 66 -7.96 2.62 16.82
N VAL A 67 -8.36 1.38 17.11
CA VAL A 67 -9.62 0.82 16.59
C VAL A 67 -10.83 1.63 17.05
N ALA A 68 -10.85 2.06 18.31
CA ALA A 68 -11.94 2.89 18.84
C ALA A 68 -12.04 4.25 18.12
N VAL A 69 -10.90 4.89 17.84
CA VAL A 69 -10.86 6.17 17.11
C VAL A 69 -11.26 5.99 15.64
N ILE A 70 -10.79 4.92 14.98
CA ILE A 70 -11.18 4.62 13.60
C ILE A 70 -12.70 4.44 13.50
N ALA A 71 -13.29 3.71 14.44
CA ALA A 71 -14.73 3.46 14.46
C ALA A 71 -15.56 4.72 14.76
N ALA A 72 -15.07 5.61 15.64
CA ALA A 72 -15.81 6.80 16.07
C ALA A 72 -15.67 8.00 15.13
N GLU A 73 -14.46 8.25 14.61
CA GLU A 73 -14.13 9.48 13.88
C GLU A 73 -13.93 9.25 12.37
N LEU A 74 -13.97 7.99 11.90
CA LEU A 74 -13.97 7.59 10.48
C LEU A 74 -12.89 8.30 9.64
N PRO A 75 -11.59 8.06 9.93
CA PRO A 75 -10.50 8.76 9.25
C PRO A 75 -10.51 8.54 7.75
N LEU A 76 -10.32 9.61 6.98
CA LEU A 76 -10.44 9.62 5.52
C LEU A 76 -9.50 8.62 4.82
N TYR A 77 -8.28 8.41 5.35
CA TYR A 77 -7.25 7.60 4.72
C TYR A 77 -6.91 6.30 5.45
N ASN A 78 -7.59 5.96 6.55
CA ASN A 78 -7.43 4.66 7.19
C ASN A 78 -8.11 3.57 6.35
N LYS A 79 -7.31 2.69 5.74
CA LYS A 79 -7.77 1.57 4.89
C LYS A 79 -8.07 0.29 5.67
N GLN A 80 -7.45 0.14 6.84
CA GLN A 80 -7.56 -1.02 7.70
C GLN A 80 -8.50 -0.64 8.86
N ASP A 81 -9.44 -1.53 9.19
CA ASP A 81 -10.42 -1.38 10.29
C ASP A 81 -11.47 -0.25 10.13
N SER A 82 -11.49 0.47 9.01
CA SER A 82 -12.55 1.45 8.69
C SER A 82 -13.79 0.77 8.08
N PRO A 83 -15.02 1.10 8.53
CA PRO A 83 -16.26 0.59 7.94
C PRO A 83 -16.68 1.32 6.65
N GLN A 84 -16.00 2.40 6.24
CA GLN A 84 -16.35 3.17 5.05
C GLN A 84 -15.47 2.82 3.83
N PRO A 85 -16.04 2.84 2.60
CA PRO A 85 -15.25 2.75 1.37
C PRO A 85 -14.22 3.89 1.32
N PHE A 86 -12.98 3.53 0.99
CA PHE A 86 -11.87 4.47 0.88
C PHE A 86 -12.13 5.55 -0.19
N GLU A 87 -12.40 6.78 0.23
CA GLU A 87 -12.54 7.97 -0.64
C GLU A 87 -11.19 8.62 -1.01
N GLY A 88 -10.07 7.96 -0.72
CA GLY A 88 -8.78 8.39 -1.22
C GLY A 88 -8.58 7.87 -2.64
N VAL A 89 -8.55 8.74 -3.65
CA VAL A 89 -7.99 8.35 -4.94
C VAL A 89 -6.50 8.10 -4.74
N THR A 90 -6.07 6.83 -4.59
CA THR A 90 -4.65 6.46 -4.76
C THR A 90 -4.33 6.36 -6.24
N THR A 91 -4.51 7.44 -6.98
CA THR A 91 -3.74 7.62 -8.21
C THR A 91 -2.47 8.33 -7.82
N LYS A 92 -1.38 7.58 -7.65
CA LYS A 92 -0.07 8.16 -7.97
C LYS A 92 -0.18 8.61 -9.43
N GLU A 93 -0.36 9.89 -9.68
CA GLU A 93 -0.34 10.43 -11.04
C GLU A 93 0.91 9.90 -11.76
N GLY A 94 0.69 9.24 -12.90
CA GLY A 94 1.76 8.61 -13.69
C GLY A 94 2.00 7.11 -13.46
N THR A 95 1.38 6.47 -12.46
CA THR A 95 1.46 5.00 -12.36
C THR A 95 0.45 4.37 -13.32
N LYS A 96 0.95 3.67 -14.34
CA LYS A 96 0.09 2.89 -15.26
C LYS A 96 -0.85 1.99 -14.45
N PRO A 97 -2.14 1.90 -14.80
CA PRO A 97 -3.08 1.08 -14.06
C PRO A 97 -2.58 -0.37 -14.01
N SER A 98 -2.69 -0.99 -12.83
CA SER A 98 -2.46 -2.41 -12.65
C SER A 98 -3.36 -3.20 -13.59
N ARG A 99 -2.76 -4.05 -14.42
CA ARG A 99 -3.50 -4.96 -15.31
C ARG A 99 -3.60 -6.32 -14.62
N ILE A 100 -4.80 -6.68 -14.18
CA ILE A 100 -5.05 -7.96 -13.53
C ILE A 100 -5.34 -8.99 -14.63
N VAL A 101 -4.54 -10.06 -14.65
CA VAL A 101 -4.80 -11.25 -15.47
C VAL A 101 -5.15 -12.36 -14.50
N ARG A 102 -6.35 -12.94 -14.64
CA ARG A 102 -6.75 -14.10 -13.86
C ARG A 102 -6.20 -15.36 -14.54
N ILE A 103 -5.52 -16.19 -13.76
CA ILE A 103 -4.93 -17.47 -14.14
C ILE A 103 -5.34 -18.44 -13.03
N ASP A 104 -5.80 -19.63 -13.38
CA ASP A 104 -6.12 -20.67 -12.42
C ASP A 104 -4.87 -21.16 -11.67
N ASP A 105 -5.09 -21.75 -10.49
CA ASP A 105 -4.01 -22.11 -9.57
C ASP A 105 -3.08 -23.17 -10.17
N ASP A 106 -3.64 -24.18 -10.83
CA ASP A 106 -2.88 -25.27 -11.46
C ASP A 106 -1.93 -24.72 -12.54
N THR A 107 -2.46 -23.89 -13.45
CA THR A 107 -1.66 -23.22 -14.49
C THR A 107 -0.59 -22.32 -13.89
N TRP A 108 -0.88 -21.62 -12.79
CA TRP A 108 0.07 -20.72 -12.13
C TRP A 108 1.21 -21.45 -11.41
N GLU A 109 0.91 -22.63 -10.86
CA GLU A 109 1.90 -23.51 -10.25
C GLU A 109 2.87 -24.06 -11.30
N ASP A 110 2.34 -24.64 -12.37
CA ASP A 110 3.13 -25.24 -13.45
C ASP A 110 3.98 -24.20 -14.18
N TYR A 111 3.42 -23.02 -14.42
CA TYR A 111 4.19 -21.90 -14.96
C TYR A 111 5.35 -21.48 -14.03
N GLY A 112 5.20 -21.67 -12.73
CA GLY A 112 6.26 -21.49 -11.75
C GLY A 112 7.42 -22.44 -11.92
N LYS A 113 7.13 -23.74 -12.10
CA LYS A 113 8.13 -24.78 -12.34
C LYS A 113 8.90 -24.46 -13.63
N LEU A 114 8.19 -24.11 -14.70
CA LEU A 114 8.78 -23.69 -15.97
C LEU A 114 9.72 -22.47 -15.82
N CYS A 115 9.31 -21.46 -15.07
CA CYS A 115 10.13 -20.27 -14.84
C CYS A 115 11.38 -20.59 -14.01
N ALA A 116 11.26 -21.49 -13.02
CA ALA A 116 12.39 -21.94 -12.22
C ALA A 116 13.43 -22.70 -13.05
N GLU A 117 13.00 -23.59 -13.95
CA GLU A 117 13.88 -24.27 -14.91
C GLU A 117 14.61 -23.28 -15.83
N LYS A 118 13.94 -22.21 -16.25
CA LYS A 118 14.54 -21.12 -17.03
C LYS A 118 15.47 -20.20 -16.20
N GLY A 119 15.50 -20.35 -14.87
CA GLY A 119 16.21 -19.43 -13.99
C GLY A 119 15.64 -18.00 -13.98
N LEU A 120 14.36 -17.84 -14.30
CA LEU A 120 13.69 -16.54 -14.43
C LEU A 120 12.58 -16.36 -13.40
N ALA A 121 12.35 -15.12 -13.00
CA ALA A 121 11.11 -14.77 -12.31
C ALA A 121 9.92 -14.83 -13.29
N ARG A 122 8.76 -15.34 -12.86
CA ARG A 122 7.52 -15.38 -13.65
C ARG A 122 7.24 -14.06 -14.37
N ALA A 123 7.33 -12.95 -13.63
CA ALA A 123 7.08 -11.61 -14.19
C ALA A 123 8.09 -11.21 -15.28
N ALA A 124 9.33 -11.71 -15.24
CA ALA A 124 10.31 -11.46 -16.28
C ALA A 124 9.95 -12.21 -17.57
N ASP A 125 9.61 -13.50 -17.47
CA ASP A 125 9.21 -14.34 -18.60
C ASP A 125 7.94 -13.79 -19.29
N VAL A 126 6.88 -13.46 -18.54
CA VAL A 126 5.66 -12.82 -19.09
C VAL A 126 5.98 -11.52 -19.84
N ARG A 127 6.82 -10.65 -19.26
CA ARG A 127 7.19 -9.39 -19.92
C ARG A 127 7.99 -9.61 -21.20
N MET A 128 8.89 -10.60 -21.20
CA MET A 128 9.68 -10.95 -22.38
C MET A 128 8.80 -11.49 -23.49
N TYR A 129 7.89 -12.40 -23.16
CA TYR A 129 6.92 -12.97 -24.09
C TYR A 129 6.07 -11.87 -24.75
N ILE A 130 5.42 -11.01 -23.96
CA ILE A 130 4.59 -9.92 -24.48
C ILE A 130 5.38 -8.99 -25.42
N LYS A 131 6.62 -8.63 -25.04
CA LYS A 131 7.47 -7.77 -25.89
C LYS A 131 7.87 -8.47 -27.19
N SER A 132 8.14 -9.78 -27.14
CA SER A 132 8.46 -10.58 -28.31
C SER A 132 7.28 -10.62 -29.28
N GLU A 133 6.08 -10.90 -28.80
CA GLU A 133 4.86 -10.96 -29.61
C GLU A 133 4.55 -9.61 -30.28
N ILE A 134 4.69 -8.50 -29.55
CA ILE A 134 4.51 -7.15 -30.11
C ILE A 134 5.52 -6.87 -31.23
N ARG A 135 6.79 -7.23 -31.04
CA ARG A 135 7.83 -7.04 -32.08
C ARG A 135 7.53 -7.87 -33.32
N ALA A 136 7.14 -9.13 -33.16
CA ALA A 136 6.77 -10.01 -34.26
C ALA A 136 5.53 -9.49 -35.02
N TYR A 137 4.55 -8.94 -34.30
CA TYR A 137 3.40 -8.28 -34.91
C TYR A 137 3.79 -7.04 -35.71
N GLN A 138 4.60 -6.15 -35.13
CA GLN A 138 5.08 -4.92 -35.79
C GLN A 138 5.90 -5.24 -37.06
N GLN A 139 6.72 -6.29 -37.02
CA GLN A 139 7.50 -6.73 -38.17
C GLN A 139 6.61 -7.20 -39.32
N ARG A 140 5.55 -7.98 -39.03
CA ARG A 140 4.57 -8.41 -40.05
C ARG A 140 3.89 -7.23 -40.73
N GLN A 141 3.43 -6.26 -39.94
CA GLN A 141 2.78 -5.04 -40.47
C GLN A 141 3.72 -4.21 -41.36
N ARG A 142 5.02 -4.16 -41.04
CA ARG A 142 6.01 -3.44 -41.84
C ARG A 142 6.37 -4.16 -43.15
N SER A 143 6.25 -5.48 -43.21
CA SER A 143 6.51 -6.25 -44.44
C SER A 143 5.32 -6.24 -45.40
N GLU A 144 4.13 -5.86 -44.93
CA GLU A 144 2.87 -5.79 -45.70
C GLU A 144 2.57 -4.36 -46.22
N SER A 145 3.36 -3.34 -45.84
CA SER A 145 3.35 -1.96 -46.38
C SER A 145 4.56 -1.71 -47.25
#